data_AF-A0A7C7D0Q8-F1
#
_entry.id   AF-A0A7C7D0Q8-F1
#
_cell.length_a   1.000
_cell.length_b   1.000
_cell.length_c   1.000
_cell.angle_alpha   90.00
_cell.angle_beta   90.00
_cell.angle_gamma   90.00
#
_symmetry.space_group_name_H-M   'P 1'
#
loop_
_entity.id
_entity.type
_entity.pdbx_description
1 polymer ?
#
loop_
_entity_poly.entity_id
_entity_poly.type
_entity_poly.pdbx_seq_one_letter_code
_entity_poly.pdbx_strand_id
1 'polypeptide(L)'
;MWNKFWNVSKRIVSLIAKLTFLYPIILLPRAALFRDTGGAIGFLVGLFILFAGYMVTGLIVRNKQNFARMLISYLLAVIPMVICISIFIHIDNSLYGILRAIFEGLASFILFFTGVRARFLDFDLILSRKIIITGVIIFLASIIFLDYYKELTHLKNIIYLLGYIFVAITLLIKNQQNLDRAFIQKHIDLSTVPKDIRNYNSIVVIAVFLIILVLFNINSLVTYITTVFKNAPKYILIVLFAILNFLSKLMPGGEEGGGEEQGQPQLPFLPGEESNSIVGLILSIIFGLLFLVAFIYLIPKVPKLLRAIGEKIKKFVLLIGRFLKKLFRIQKDYTDSEVDYIDEVEIIRPESPRKGLRKPAEILKIINKKLGRNLTPTEKVRNMYAVILHHLRIKGVRILKSDTTHEIYEKTPKIENLDGVMKYITIVYDKVRYGEKIPDKAELDHYQDSVRQAVRAFSVYDPYNDRNISR
;
A
#
# COMPACT_ATOMS: atom_id res chain seq x y z
N MET A 1 -15.43 -18.26 14.93
CA MET A 1 -14.85 -18.78 13.67
C MET A 1 -15.02 -17.82 12.49
N TRP A 2 -16.19 -17.19 12.31
CA TRP A 2 -16.49 -16.26 11.19
C TRP A 2 -15.44 -15.15 10.95
N ASN A 3 -14.95 -14.48 11.99
CA ASN A 3 -13.95 -13.40 11.83
C ASN A 3 -12.60 -13.90 11.27
N LYS A 4 -12.17 -15.12 11.64
CA LYS A 4 -10.93 -15.72 11.09
C LYS A 4 -11.14 -16.11 9.62
N PHE A 5 -12.31 -16.68 9.30
CA PHE A 5 -12.67 -17.00 7.93
C PHE A 5 -12.67 -15.73 7.05
N TRP A 6 -13.34 -14.67 7.50
CA TRP A 6 -13.38 -13.40 6.78
C TRP A 6 -11.99 -12.80 6.52
N ASN A 7 -11.10 -12.82 7.51
CA ASN A 7 -9.74 -12.30 7.34
C ASN A 7 -8.92 -13.09 6.30
N VAL A 8 -9.14 -14.41 6.21
CA VAL A 8 -8.53 -15.25 5.16
C VAL A 8 -9.16 -14.94 3.80
N SER A 9 -10.50 -14.89 3.74
CA SER A 9 -11.27 -14.60 2.53
C SER A 9 -10.93 -13.23 1.94
N LYS A 10 -10.73 -12.20 2.76
CA LYS A 10 -10.31 -10.86 2.34
C LYS A 10 -9.04 -10.90 1.49
N ARG A 11 -8.00 -11.62 1.92
CA ARG A 11 -6.74 -11.71 1.16
C ARG A 11 -6.91 -12.46 -0.15
N ILE A 12 -7.70 -13.53 -0.15
CA ILE A 12 -8.05 -14.32 -1.35
C ILE A 12 -8.79 -13.43 -2.36
N VAL A 13 -9.79 -12.70 -1.90
CA VAL A 13 -10.58 -11.78 -2.73
C VAL A 13 -9.71 -10.66 -3.31
N SER A 14 -8.81 -10.06 -2.53
CA SER A 14 -7.84 -9.07 -3.04
C SER A 14 -6.87 -9.63 -4.08
N LEU A 15 -6.49 -10.90 -3.95
CA LEU A 15 -5.65 -11.60 -4.94
C LEU A 15 -6.39 -11.82 -6.26
N ILE A 16 -7.67 -12.20 -6.20
CA ILE A 16 -8.53 -12.30 -7.39
C ILE A 16 -8.63 -10.94 -8.07
N ALA A 17 -8.82 -9.85 -7.31
CA ALA A 17 -8.82 -8.49 -7.85
C ALA A 17 -7.51 -8.19 -8.58
N LYS A 18 -6.35 -8.55 -8.01
CA LYS A 18 -5.06 -8.36 -8.68
C LYS A 18 -4.96 -9.12 -9.98
N LEU A 19 -5.37 -10.39 -9.99
CA LEU A 19 -5.37 -11.18 -11.20
C LEU A 19 -6.26 -10.54 -12.27
N THR A 20 -7.45 -10.04 -11.90
CA THR A 20 -8.41 -9.51 -12.90
C THR A 20 -7.85 -8.35 -13.72
N PHE A 21 -7.02 -7.47 -13.16
CA PHE A 21 -6.38 -6.40 -13.94
C PHE A 21 -4.99 -6.78 -14.49
N LEU A 22 -4.29 -7.75 -13.91
CA LEU A 22 -3.02 -8.24 -14.46
C LEU A 22 -3.22 -9.15 -15.67
N TYR A 23 -4.32 -9.90 -15.69
CA TYR A 23 -4.59 -10.87 -16.74
C TYR A 23 -4.78 -10.22 -18.13
N PRO A 24 -5.44 -9.06 -18.30
CA PRO A 24 -5.45 -8.32 -19.57
C PRO A 24 -4.06 -8.03 -20.15
N ILE A 25 -3.06 -7.75 -19.30
CA ILE A 25 -1.67 -7.52 -19.72
C ILE A 25 -1.05 -8.80 -20.32
N ILE A 26 -1.52 -9.97 -19.90
CA ILE A 26 -1.04 -11.26 -20.41
C ILE A 26 -1.89 -11.67 -21.63
N LEU A 27 -3.22 -11.59 -21.51
CA LEU A 27 -4.19 -12.04 -22.49
C LEU A 27 -4.05 -11.30 -23.82
N LEU A 28 -3.93 -9.96 -23.81
CA LEU A 28 -3.93 -9.18 -25.05
C LEU A 28 -2.66 -9.40 -25.88
N PRO A 29 -1.43 -9.34 -25.32
CA PRO A 29 -0.23 -9.69 -26.07
C PRO A 29 -0.23 -11.16 -26.49
N ARG A 30 -0.75 -12.08 -25.67
CA ARG A 30 -0.87 -13.49 -26.04
C ARG A 30 -1.72 -13.66 -27.30
N ALA A 31 -2.90 -13.04 -27.32
CA ALA A 31 -3.80 -13.13 -28.46
C ALA A 31 -3.26 -12.41 -29.70
N ALA A 32 -2.62 -11.24 -29.52
CA ALA A 32 -2.06 -10.48 -30.63
C ALA A 32 -0.85 -11.16 -31.27
N LEU A 33 0.07 -11.70 -30.46
CA LEU A 33 1.32 -12.29 -30.95
C LEU A 33 1.15 -13.75 -31.37
N PHE A 34 0.34 -14.51 -30.62
CA PHE A 34 0.25 -15.97 -30.78
C PHE A 34 -1.09 -16.47 -31.30
N ARG A 35 -2.04 -15.56 -31.59
CA ARG A 35 -3.41 -15.90 -32.01
C ARG A 35 -4.12 -16.91 -31.11
N ASP A 36 -3.68 -16.96 -29.85
CA ASP A 36 -4.24 -17.83 -28.82
C ASP A 36 -4.69 -17.00 -27.63
N THR A 37 -5.88 -17.30 -27.14
CA THR A 37 -6.45 -16.65 -25.96
C THR A 37 -6.16 -17.45 -24.70
N GLY A 38 -5.90 -18.77 -24.84
CA GLY A 38 -5.87 -19.74 -23.74
C GLY A 38 -7.24 -19.99 -23.09
N GLY A 39 -8.27 -19.24 -23.49
CA GLY A 39 -9.64 -19.32 -22.96
C GLY A 39 -9.72 -19.27 -21.43
N ALA A 40 -10.75 -19.94 -20.88
CA ALA A 40 -10.95 -20.06 -19.44
C ALA A 40 -9.82 -20.82 -18.73
N ILE A 41 -9.22 -21.81 -19.40
CA ILE A 41 -8.11 -22.61 -18.85
C ILE A 41 -6.91 -21.72 -18.54
N GLY A 42 -6.54 -20.83 -19.48
CA GLY A 42 -5.44 -19.89 -19.26
C GLY A 42 -5.66 -18.98 -18.05
N PHE A 43 -6.91 -18.55 -17.81
CA PHE A 43 -7.26 -17.77 -16.61
C PHE A 43 -7.15 -18.61 -15.33
N LEU A 44 -7.67 -19.84 -15.34
CA LEU A 44 -7.61 -20.76 -14.20
C LEU A 44 -6.17 -21.16 -13.84
N VAL A 45 -5.32 -21.40 -14.83
CA VAL A 45 -3.88 -21.65 -14.62
C VAL A 45 -3.22 -20.42 -14.00
N GLY A 46 -3.51 -19.21 -14.52
CA GLY A 46 -2.99 -17.98 -13.94
C GLY A 46 -3.44 -17.76 -12.49
N LEU A 47 -4.70 -18.07 -12.18
CA LEU A 47 -5.26 -18.06 -10.83
C LEU A 47 -4.52 -19.04 -9.92
N PHE A 48 -4.34 -20.29 -10.38
CA PHE A 48 -3.64 -21.32 -9.62
C PHE A 48 -2.18 -20.92 -9.32
N ILE A 49 -1.44 -20.41 -10.30
CA ILE A 49 -0.04 -19.96 -10.13
C ILE A 49 0.06 -18.81 -9.13
N LEU A 50 -0.85 -17.83 -9.23
CA LEU A 50 -0.90 -16.70 -8.31
C LEU A 50 -1.19 -17.16 -6.87
N PHE A 51 -2.15 -18.06 -6.67
CA PHE A 51 -2.45 -18.63 -5.36
C PHE A 51 -1.34 -19.54 -4.83
N ALA A 52 -0.69 -20.33 -5.70
CA ALA A 52 0.46 -21.15 -5.34
C ALA A 52 1.58 -20.27 -4.77
N GLY A 53 1.90 -19.14 -5.42
CA GLY A 53 2.88 -18.18 -4.93
C GLY A 53 2.54 -17.66 -3.52
N TYR A 54 1.27 -17.34 -3.28
CA TYR A 54 0.80 -16.90 -1.97
C TYR A 54 0.89 -17.99 -0.89
N MET A 55 0.45 -19.22 -1.21
CA MET A 55 0.40 -20.35 -0.27
C MET A 55 1.79 -20.88 0.07
N VAL A 56 2.64 -21.11 -0.94
CA VAL A 56 4.02 -21.60 -0.77
C VAL A 56 4.82 -20.62 0.09
N THR A 57 4.70 -19.31 -0.16
CA THR A 57 5.33 -18.28 0.68
C THR A 57 4.81 -18.33 2.12
N GLY A 58 3.52 -18.57 2.31
CA GLY A 58 2.92 -18.77 3.63
C GLY A 58 3.54 -19.94 4.39
N LEU A 59 3.77 -21.06 3.71
CA LEU A 59 4.39 -22.27 4.27
C LEU A 59 5.87 -22.05 4.63
N ILE A 60 6.63 -21.31 3.82
CA ILE A 60 8.07 -21.05 4.05
C ILE A 60 8.29 -20.06 5.18
N VAL A 61 7.53 -18.96 5.19
CA VAL A 61 7.76 -17.87 6.13
C VAL A 61 7.28 -18.25 7.54
N ARG A 62 6.19 -19.01 7.65
CA ARG A 62 5.50 -19.31 8.94
C ARG A 62 5.44 -18.05 9.82
N ASN A 63 5.85 -18.14 11.09
CA ASN A 63 5.79 -17.05 12.08
C ASN A 63 7.05 -16.16 12.11
N LYS A 64 8.04 -16.35 11.23
CA LYS A 64 9.29 -15.56 11.25
C LYS A 64 9.61 -14.99 9.87
N GLN A 65 9.36 -13.70 9.70
CA GLN A 65 9.76 -12.95 8.51
C GLN A 65 11.24 -12.60 8.59
N ASN A 66 12.08 -13.43 7.97
CA ASN A 66 13.52 -13.16 7.80
C ASN A 66 13.82 -12.88 6.33
N PHE A 67 14.79 -12.00 6.05
CA PHE A 67 15.19 -11.63 4.69
C PHE A 67 15.52 -12.84 3.81
N ALA A 68 16.26 -13.82 4.33
CA ALA A 68 16.61 -15.04 3.59
C ALA A 68 15.36 -15.83 3.13
N ARG A 69 14.33 -15.96 3.98
CA ARG A 69 13.08 -16.65 3.63
C ARG A 69 12.27 -15.89 2.58
N MET A 70 12.29 -14.57 2.66
CA MET A 70 11.69 -13.70 1.65
C MET A 70 12.38 -13.88 0.31
N LEU A 71 13.73 -13.84 0.27
CA LEU A 71 14.52 -14.06 -0.93
C LEU A 71 14.25 -15.45 -1.55
N ILE A 72 14.27 -16.51 -0.73
CA ILE A 72 13.95 -17.87 -1.18
C ILE A 72 12.55 -17.93 -1.81
N SER A 73 11.55 -17.30 -1.17
CA SER A 73 10.17 -17.30 -1.70
C SER A 73 10.07 -16.61 -3.06
N TYR A 74 10.86 -15.56 -3.30
CA TYR A 74 10.94 -14.92 -4.62
C TYR A 74 11.69 -15.75 -5.65
N LEU A 75 12.79 -16.42 -5.26
CA LEU A 75 13.54 -17.30 -6.16
C LEU A 75 12.70 -18.51 -6.63
N LEU A 76 11.75 -18.98 -5.82
CA LEU A 76 10.82 -20.04 -6.21
C LEU A 76 9.89 -19.66 -7.37
N ALA A 77 9.76 -18.37 -7.71
CA ALA A 77 9.02 -17.94 -8.89
C ALA A 77 9.65 -18.44 -10.20
N VAL A 78 10.93 -18.83 -10.19
CA VAL A 78 11.62 -19.42 -11.35
C VAL A 78 11.07 -20.82 -11.67
N ILE A 79 10.57 -21.58 -10.69
CA ILE A 79 10.06 -22.94 -10.91
C ILE A 79 8.86 -22.96 -11.86
N PRO A 80 7.73 -22.24 -11.61
CA PRO A 80 6.59 -22.26 -12.54
C PRO A 80 6.96 -21.66 -13.90
N MET A 81 7.91 -20.73 -13.96
CA MET A 81 8.44 -20.21 -15.23
C MET A 81 9.11 -21.31 -16.04
N VAL A 82 10.04 -22.06 -15.45
CA VAL A 82 10.76 -23.16 -16.12
C VAL A 82 9.77 -24.26 -16.52
N ILE A 83 8.83 -24.63 -15.65
CA ILE A 83 7.80 -25.64 -15.97
C ILE A 83 6.96 -25.21 -17.18
N CYS A 84 6.47 -23.97 -17.21
CA CYS A 84 5.70 -23.47 -18.35
C CYS A 84 6.53 -23.47 -19.64
N ILE A 85 7.79 -23.02 -19.58
CA ILE A 85 8.69 -23.02 -20.74
C ILE A 85 8.86 -24.45 -21.28
N SER A 86 9.16 -25.41 -20.41
CA SER A 86 9.38 -26.81 -20.81
C SER A 86 8.13 -27.43 -21.44
N ILE A 87 6.93 -27.16 -20.89
CA ILE A 87 5.67 -27.67 -21.44
C ILE A 87 5.44 -27.12 -22.86
N PHE A 88 5.60 -25.81 -23.07
CA PHE A 88 5.33 -25.20 -24.37
C PHE A 88 6.38 -25.54 -25.43
N ILE A 89 7.66 -25.67 -25.05
CA ILE A 89 8.70 -26.18 -25.96
C ILE A 89 8.38 -27.61 -26.39
N HIS A 90 7.96 -28.46 -25.45
CA HIS A 90 7.62 -29.85 -25.78
C HIS A 90 6.43 -29.97 -26.74
N ILE A 91 5.46 -29.05 -26.67
CA ILE A 91 4.30 -29.02 -27.56
C ILE A 91 4.69 -28.53 -28.97
N ASP A 92 5.54 -27.52 -29.07
CA ASP A 92 5.95 -26.94 -30.34
C ASP A 92 7.43 -26.50 -30.29
N ASN A 93 8.29 -27.27 -30.96
CA ASN A 93 9.73 -27.00 -31.05
C ASN A 93 10.10 -25.94 -32.10
N SER A 94 9.12 -25.34 -32.80
CA SER A 94 9.39 -24.26 -33.74
C SER A 94 9.88 -23.00 -33.02
N LEU A 95 10.52 -22.08 -33.76
CA LEU A 95 10.92 -20.76 -33.22
C LEU A 95 9.72 -20.02 -32.61
N TYR A 96 8.54 -20.17 -33.20
CA TYR A 96 7.30 -19.61 -32.70
C TYR A 96 6.88 -20.22 -31.36
N GLY A 97 6.95 -21.55 -31.24
CA GLY A 97 6.72 -22.27 -29.99
C GLY A 97 7.69 -21.85 -28.87
N ILE A 98 8.97 -21.64 -29.19
CA ILE A 98 9.98 -21.14 -28.23
C ILE A 98 9.63 -19.72 -27.74
N LEU A 99 9.28 -18.80 -28.63
CA LEU A 99 8.89 -17.43 -28.25
C LEU A 99 7.65 -17.43 -27.36
N ARG A 100 6.66 -18.26 -27.70
CA ARG A 100 5.46 -18.47 -26.89
C ARG A 100 5.80 -19.04 -25.51
N ALA A 101 6.67 -20.05 -25.46
CA ALA A 101 7.13 -20.64 -24.21
C ALA A 101 7.79 -19.61 -23.29
N ILE A 102 8.66 -18.75 -23.83
CA ILE A 102 9.30 -17.66 -23.06
C ILE A 102 8.24 -16.68 -22.55
N PHE A 103 7.29 -16.27 -23.38
CA PHE A 103 6.21 -15.36 -22.98
C PHE A 103 5.37 -15.95 -21.83
N GLU A 104 4.94 -17.20 -21.96
CA GLU A 104 4.15 -17.89 -20.94
C GLU A 104 4.94 -18.12 -19.65
N GLY A 105 6.23 -18.44 -19.76
CA GLY A 105 7.14 -18.53 -18.63
C GLY A 105 7.25 -17.21 -17.86
N LEU A 106 7.41 -16.09 -18.57
CA LEU A 106 7.45 -14.75 -17.96
C LEU A 106 6.12 -14.36 -17.33
N ALA A 107 5.00 -14.67 -17.97
CA ALA A 107 3.66 -14.44 -17.41
C ALA A 107 3.47 -15.23 -16.10
N SER A 108 3.84 -16.50 -16.08
CA SER A 108 3.81 -17.37 -14.90
C SER A 108 4.73 -16.86 -13.78
N PHE A 109 5.93 -16.37 -14.12
CA PHE A 109 6.83 -15.73 -13.16
C PHE A 109 6.16 -14.51 -12.51
N ILE A 110 5.59 -13.60 -13.30
CA ILE A 110 4.96 -12.36 -12.81
C ILE A 110 3.76 -12.68 -11.90
N LEU A 111 2.93 -13.65 -12.27
CA LEU A 111 1.76 -14.06 -11.48
C LEU A 111 2.19 -14.70 -10.15
N PHE A 112 3.14 -15.63 -10.18
CA PHE A 112 3.66 -16.24 -8.95
C PHE A 112 4.31 -15.20 -8.04
N PHE A 113 5.17 -14.34 -8.61
CA PHE A 113 5.82 -13.24 -7.89
C PHE A 113 4.80 -12.30 -7.24
N THR A 114 3.70 -12.01 -7.94
CA THR A 114 2.60 -11.19 -7.39
C THR A 114 1.95 -11.87 -6.19
N GLY A 115 1.72 -13.19 -6.26
CA GLY A 115 1.23 -14.01 -5.15
C GLY A 115 2.15 -13.98 -3.94
N VAL A 116 3.46 -14.18 -4.16
CA VAL A 116 4.51 -14.08 -3.13
C VAL A 116 4.48 -12.71 -2.47
N ARG A 117 4.49 -11.63 -3.28
CA ARG A 117 4.49 -10.26 -2.77
C ARG A 117 3.25 -9.95 -1.93
N ALA A 118 2.08 -10.42 -2.34
CA ALA A 118 0.84 -10.20 -1.59
C ALA A 118 0.84 -10.87 -0.20
N ARG A 119 1.68 -11.88 0.03
CA ARG A 119 1.83 -12.50 1.35
C ARG A 119 2.57 -11.58 2.33
N PHE A 120 3.55 -10.82 1.84
CA PHE A 120 4.36 -9.91 2.64
C PHE A 120 3.72 -8.54 2.86
N LEU A 121 2.72 -8.18 2.05
CA LEU A 121 2.00 -6.93 2.22
C LEU A 121 0.89 -7.06 3.28
N ASP A 122 0.70 -5.98 4.04
CA ASP A 122 -0.51 -5.80 4.82
C ASP A 122 -1.73 -5.73 3.92
N PHE A 123 -2.86 -6.17 4.46
CA PHE A 123 -4.11 -6.27 3.70
C PHE A 123 -4.47 -4.95 2.99
N ASP A 124 -4.26 -3.82 3.67
CA ASP A 124 -4.59 -2.49 3.14
C ASP A 124 -3.69 -2.05 1.99
N LEU A 125 -2.48 -2.60 1.93
CA LEU A 125 -1.51 -2.35 0.89
C LEU A 125 -1.67 -3.29 -0.31
N ILE A 126 -2.36 -4.44 -0.15
CA ILE A 126 -2.63 -5.35 -1.28
C ILE A 126 -3.43 -4.61 -2.36
N LEU A 127 -4.48 -3.87 -1.97
CA LEU A 127 -5.30 -3.08 -2.88
C LEU A 127 -5.23 -1.58 -2.55
N SER A 128 -4.01 -1.04 -2.56
CA SER A 128 -3.78 0.39 -2.34
C SER A 128 -4.42 1.25 -3.44
N ARG A 129 -4.68 2.54 -3.14
CA ARG A 129 -5.23 3.51 -4.12
C ARG A 129 -4.41 3.54 -5.41
N LYS A 130 -3.09 3.47 -5.31
CA LYS A 130 -2.18 3.43 -6.46
C LYS A 130 -2.42 2.20 -7.34
N ILE A 131 -2.57 1.02 -6.74
CA ILE A 131 -2.86 -0.23 -7.47
C ILE A 131 -4.22 -0.15 -8.15
N ILE A 132 -5.23 0.43 -7.50
CA ILE A 132 -6.56 0.61 -8.10
C ILE A 132 -6.49 1.51 -9.33
N ILE A 133 -5.82 2.66 -9.22
CA ILE A 133 -5.60 3.58 -10.35
C ILE A 133 -4.84 2.88 -11.47
N THR A 134 -3.79 2.11 -11.15
CA THR A 134 -3.06 1.31 -12.15
C THR A 134 -3.97 0.30 -12.85
N GLY A 135 -4.83 -0.41 -12.12
CA GLY A 135 -5.82 -1.32 -12.69
C GLY A 135 -6.78 -0.63 -13.65
N VAL A 136 -7.31 0.55 -13.28
CA VAL A 136 -8.17 1.37 -14.15
C VAL A 136 -7.44 1.78 -15.42
N ILE A 137 -6.19 2.25 -15.32
CA ILE A 137 -5.37 2.62 -16.48
C ILE A 137 -5.16 1.41 -17.41
N ILE A 138 -4.91 0.23 -16.85
CA ILE A 138 -4.72 -0.99 -17.64
C ILE A 138 -6.01 -1.37 -18.38
N PHE A 139 -7.18 -1.29 -17.74
CA PHE A 139 -8.45 -1.56 -18.41
C PHE A 139 -8.74 -0.55 -19.52
N LEU A 140 -8.50 0.75 -19.29
CA LEU A 140 -8.64 1.78 -20.33
C LEU A 140 -7.70 1.51 -21.51
N ALA A 141 -6.43 1.22 -21.24
CA ALA A 141 -5.46 0.87 -22.28
C ALA A 141 -5.87 -0.40 -23.03
N SER A 142 -6.44 -1.39 -22.34
CA SER A 142 -6.93 -2.64 -22.92
C SER A 142 -8.10 -2.41 -23.87
N ILE A 143 -9.05 -1.54 -23.51
CA ILE A 143 -10.18 -1.19 -24.37
C ILE A 143 -9.70 -0.44 -25.61
N ILE A 144 -8.81 0.55 -25.45
CA ILE A 144 -8.22 1.30 -26.57
C ILE A 144 -7.47 0.35 -27.52
N PHE A 145 -6.70 -0.59 -26.96
CA PHE A 145 -5.99 -1.60 -27.74
C PHE A 145 -6.95 -2.47 -28.55
N LEU A 146 -8.05 -2.94 -27.96
CA LEU A 146 -9.05 -3.74 -28.66
C LEU A 146 -9.79 -2.96 -29.76
N ASP A 147 -10.05 -1.68 -29.56
CA ASP A 147 -10.68 -0.84 -30.58
C ASP A 147 -9.74 -0.61 -31.78
N TYR A 148 -8.41 -0.64 -31.57
CA TYR A 148 -7.42 -0.56 -32.66
C TYR A 148 -7.24 -1.91 -33.39
N TYR A 149 -7.22 -3.03 -32.67
CA TYR A 149 -7.05 -4.38 -33.23
C TYR A 149 -8.38 -5.11 -33.42
N LYS A 150 -9.07 -4.82 -34.54
CA LYS A 150 -10.41 -5.37 -34.85
C LYS A 150 -10.50 -6.91 -34.77
N GLU A 151 -9.43 -7.63 -35.11
CA GLU A 151 -9.38 -9.11 -35.02
C GLU A 151 -9.61 -9.62 -33.58
N LEU A 152 -9.26 -8.80 -32.58
CA LEU A 152 -9.37 -9.15 -31.16
C LEU A 152 -10.68 -8.68 -30.52
N THR A 153 -11.63 -8.13 -31.29
CA THR A 153 -12.90 -7.58 -30.75
C THR A 153 -13.69 -8.61 -29.94
N HIS A 154 -13.55 -9.92 -30.24
CA HIS A 154 -14.18 -11.00 -29.48
C HIS A 154 -13.74 -11.05 -28.00
N LEU A 155 -12.55 -10.52 -27.67
CA LEU A 155 -12.04 -10.43 -26.29
C LEU A 155 -12.65 -9.29 -25.48
N LYS A 156 -13.37 -8.37 -26.12
CA LYS A 156 -13.96 -7.18 -25.48
C LYS A 156 -14.87 -7.55 -24.32
N ASN A 157 -15.70 -8.60 -24.49
CA ASN A 157 -16.57 -9.11 -23.44
C ASN A 157 -15.79 -9.68 -22.24
N ILE A 158 -14.65 -10.34 -22.49
CA ILE A 158 -13.79 -10.87 -21.42
C ILE A 158 -13.14 -9.73 -20.64
N ILE A 159 -12.63 -8.71 -21.33
CA ILE A 159 -12.03 -7.53 -20.68
C ILE A 159 -13.08 -6.77 -19.85
N TYR A 160 -14.30 -6.60 -20.35
CA TYR A 160 -15.39 -5.99 -19.58
C TYR A 160 -15.77 -6.82 -18.37
N LEU A 161 -15.92 -8.14 -18.51
CA LEU A 161 -16.21 -9.03 -17.39
C LEU A 161 -15.15 -8.91 -16.29
N LEU A 162 -13.86 -8.94 -16.65
CA LEU A 162 -12.76 -8.76 -15.71
C LEU A 162 -12.79 -7.39 -15.05
N GLY A 163 -13.12 -6.34 -15.81
CA GLY A 163 -13.31 -4.98 -15.28
C GLY A 163 -14.44 -4.90 -14.26
N TYR A 164 -15.59 -5.51 -14.55
CA TYR A 164 -16.72 -5.56 -13.62
C TYR A 164 -16.37 -6.31 -12.33
N ILE A 165 -15.75 -7.50 -12.45
CA ILE A 165 -15.29 -8.26 -11.29
C ILE A 165 -14.29 -7.44 -10.46
N PHE A 166 -13.35 -6.76 -11.13
CA PHE A 166 -12.38 -5.90 -10.46
C PHE A 166 -13.03 -4.77 -9.66
N VAL A 167 -13.98 -4.05 -10.27
CA VAL A 167 -14.70 -2.94 -9.61
C VAL A 167 -15.53 -3.46 -8.43
N ALA A 168 -16.29 -4.56 -8.62
CA ALA A 168 -17.10 -5.17 -7.57
C ALA A 168 -16.27 -5.53 -6.33
N ILE A 169 -15.16 -6.25 -6.57
CA ILE A 169 -14.24 -6.66 -5.50
C ILE A 169 -13.59 -5.45 -4.84
N THR A 170 -13.19 -4.45 -5.62
CA THR A 170 -12.57 -3.22 -5.09
C THR A 170 -13.52 -2.44 -4.19
N LEU A 171 -14.79 -2.28 -4.60
CA LEU A 171 -15.82 -1.62 -3.81
C LEU A 171 -16.06 -2.37 -2.50
N LEU A 172 -16.19 -3.70 -2.55
CA LEU A 172 -16.34 -4.53 -1.35
C LEU A 172 -15.18 -4.38 -0.37
N ILE A 173 -13.94 -4.47 -0.87
CA ILE A 173 -12.74 -4.33 -0.04
C ILE A 173 -12.66 -2.93 0.56
N LYS A 174 -12.86 -1.88 -0.25
CA LYS A 174 -12.76 -0.49 0.22
C LYS A 174 -13.84 -0.12 1.20
N ASN A 175 -15.06 -0.58 0.97
CA ASN A 175 -16.16 -0.40 1.90
C ASN A 175 -15.84 -1.04 3.26
N GLN A 176 -15.31 -2.27 3.25
CA GLN A 176 -14.92 -2.95 4.48
C GLN A 176 -13.72 -2.26 5.18
N GLN A 177 -12.74 -1.76 4.42
CA GLN A 177 -11.62 -0.98 4.97
C GLN A 177 -12.09 0.33 5.60
N ASN A 178 -13.03 1.02 4.96
CA ASN A 178 -13.61 2.26 5.49
C ASN A 178 -14.37 2.02 6.79
N LEU A 179 -15.15 0.93 6.87
CA LEU A 179 -15.76 0.52 8.14
C LEU A 179 -14.72 0.20 9.21
N ASP A 180 -13.71 -0.61 8.89
CA ASP A 180 -12.68 -1.00 9.86
C ASP A 180 -11.94 0.26 10.38
N ARG A 181 -11.65 1.25 9.52
CA ARG A 181 -11.06 2.54 9.92
C ARG A 181 -11.99 3.38 10.80
N ALA A 182 -13.27 3.50 10.43
CA ALA A 182 -14.24 4.27 11.20
C ALA A 182 -14.46 3.71 12.63
N PHE A 183 -14.36 2.38 12.81
CA PHE A 183 -14.43 1.78 14.15
C PHE A 183 -13.15 1.99 14.96
N ILE A 184 -11.98 1.91 14.33
CA ILE A 184 -10.69 2.18 14.99
C ILE A 184 -10.64 3.62 15.49
N GLN A 185 -11.04 4.59 14.65
CA GLN A 185 -11.05 6.01 15.01
C GLN A 185 -11.94 6.32 16.23
N LYS A 186 -13.06 5.62 16.39
CA LYS A 186 -14.00 5.86 17.51
C LYS A 186 -13.61 5.18 18.83
N HIS A 187 -12.48 4.47 18.89
CA HIS A 187 -12.03 3.71 20.07
C HIS A 187 -13.07 2.69 20.60
N ILE A 188 -14.02 2.30 19.75
CA ILE A 188 -15.04 1.30 20.06
C ILE A 188 -14.38 -0.06 19.88
N ASP A 189 -14.28 -0.85 20.95
CA ASP A 189 -13.77 -2.22 20.87
C ASP A 189 -14.55 -2.99 19.81
N LEU A 190 -13.85 -3.52 18.80
CA LEU A 190 -14.45 -4.25 17.66
C LEU A 190 -15.39 -5.41 18.07
N SER A 191 -15.27 -5.88 19.32
CA SER A 191 -16.14 -6.91 19.90
C SER A 191 -17.57 -6.43 20.20
N THR A 192 -17.79 -5.11 20.33
CA THR A 192 -19.10 -4.51 20.63
C THR A 192 -19.91 -4.20 19.37
N VAL A 193 -19.28 -4.19 18.19
CA VAL A 193 -19.96 -3.95 16.92
C VAL A 193 -20.77 -5.19 16.53
N PRO A 194 -22.10 -5.07 16.33
CA PRO A 194 -22.92 -6.18 15.86
C PRO A 194 -22.34 -6.77 14.57
N LYS A 195 -22.16 -8.10 14.54
CA LYS A 195 -21.56 -8.81 13.40
C LYS A 195 -22.34 -8.59 12.10
N ASP A 196 -23.63 -8.31 12.23
CA ASP A 196 -24.54 -8.16 11.10
C ASP A 196 -24.32 -6.86 10.31
N ILE A 197 -23.76 -5.80 10.92
CA ILE A 197 -23.50 -4.53 10.24
C ILE A 197 -22.53 -4.72 9.07
N ARG A 198 -21.52 -5.60 9.22
CA ARG A 198 -20.50 -5.85 8.18
C ARG A 198 -21.10 -6.58 6.98
N ASN A 199 -21.92 -7.60 7.26
CA ASN A 199 -22.60 -8.36 6.22
C ASN A 199 -23.63 -7.48 5.50
N TYR A 200 -24.44 -6.73 6.25
CA TYR A 200 -25.42 -5.79 5.70
C TYR A 200 -24.76 -4.78 4.76
N ASN A 201 -23.67 -4.13 5.19
CA ASN A 201 -22.99 -3.14 4.35
C ASN A 201 -22.37 -3.78 3.08
N SER A 202 -21.88 -5.02 3.17
CA SER A 202 -21.40 -5.77 2.01
C SER A 202 -22.53 -6.11 1.03
N ILE A 203 -23.70 -6.51 1.55
CA ILE A 203 -24.91 -6.78 0.75
C ILE A 203 -25.38 -5.51 0.05
N VAL A 204 -25.44 -4.37 0.76
CA VAL A 204 -25.84 -3.08 0.18
C VAL A 204 -24.90 -2.68 -0.96
N VAL A 205 -23.57 -2.82 -0.78
CA VAL A 205 -22.61 -2.52 -1.86
C VAL A 205 -22.79 -3.43 -3.07
N ILE A 206 -23.05 -4.73 -2.86
CA ILE A 206 -23.34 -5.66 -3.96
C ILE A 206 -24.63 -5.27 -4.66
N ALA A 207 -25.70 -4.96 -3.92
CA ALA A 207 -26.98 -4.55 -4.49
C ALA A 207 -26.85 -3.27 -5.32
N VAL A 208 -26.18 -2.24 -4.79
CA VAL A 208 -25.89 -0.99 -5.53
C VAL A 208 -25.05 -1.28 -6.78
N PHE A 209 -24.03 -2.13 -6.68
CA PHE A 209 -23.22 -2.52 -7.84
C PHE A 209 -24.02 -3.26 -8.90
N LEU A 210 -24.93 -4.16 -8.52
CA LEU A 210 -25.83 -4.85 -9.45
C LEU A 210 -26.78 -3.87 -10.14
N ILE A 211 -27.33 -2.89 -9.41
CA ILE A 211 -28.14 -1.82 -10.01
C ILE A 211 -27.32 -1.03 -11.04
N ILE A 212 -26.07 -0.68 -10.70
CA ILE A 212 -25.15 -0.02 -11.64
C ILE A 212 -24.95 -0.89 -12.89
N LEU A 213 -24.71 -2.20 -12.75
CA LEU A 213 -24.56 -3.11 -13.90
C LEU A 213 -25.82 -3.16 -14.77
N VAL A 214 -27.01 -3.21 -14.16
CA VAL A 214 -28.28 -3.18 -14.90
C VAL A 214 -28.40 -1.87 -15.68
N LEU A 215 -28.11 -0.73 -15.05
CA LEU A 215 -28.15 0.59 -15.70
C LEU A 215 -27.15 0.69 -16.86
N PHE A 216 -25.93 0.14 -16.71
CA PHE A 216 -24.93 0.10 -17.77
C PHE A 216 -25.24 -0.91 -18.88
N ASN A 217 -26.13 -1.88 -18.66
CA ASN A 217 -26.57 -2.80 -19.71
C ASN A 217 -27.74 -2.23 -20.55
N ILE A 218 -28.30 -1.08 -20.15
CA ILE A 218 -29.30 -0.39 -20.95
C ILE A 218 -28.60 0.28 -22.14
N ASN A 219 -28.70 -0.33 -23.33
CA ASN A 219 -28.04 0.14 -24.55
C ASN A 219 -28.26 1.64 -24.82
N SER A 220 -29.46 2.17 -24.58
CA SER A 220 -29.76 3.59 -24.76
C SER A 220 -28.92 4.49 -23.85
N LEU A 221 -28.70 4.08 -22.60
CA LEU A 221 -27.89 4.81 -21.63
C LEU A 221 -26.41 4.77 -22.02
N VAL A 222 -25.89 3.62 -22.46
CA VAL A 222 -24.51 3.51 -22.96
C VAL A 222 -24.31 4.35 -24.21
N THR A 223 -25.27 4.34 -25.14
CA THR A 223 -25.19 5.11 -26.37
C THR A 223 -25.27 6.60 -26.07
N TYR A 224 -26.13 7.01 -25.13
CA TYR A 224 -26.18 8.38 -24.61
C TYR A 224 -24.85 8.81 -23.98
N ILE A 225 -24.32 8.03 -23.03
CA ILE A 225 -23.03 8.31 -22.38
C ILE A 225 -21.91 8.39 -23.41
N THR A 226 -21.81 7.42 -24.32
CA THR A 226 -20.76 7.42 -25.36
C THR A 226 -20.91 8.61 -26.32
N THR A 227 -22.13 9.03 -26.63
CA THR A 227 -22.39 10.24 -27.42
C THR A 227 -21.92 11.49 -26.67
N VAL A 228 -22.22 11.60 -25.38
CA VAL A 228 -21.72 12.70 -24.53
C VAL A 228 -20.20 12.71 -24.49
N PHE A 229 -19.54 11.57 -24.28
CA PHE A 229 -18.08 11.47 -24.24
C PHE A 229 -17.42 11.74 -25.60
N LYS A 230 -17.96 11.23 -26.70
CA LYS A 230 -17.47 11.52 -28.06
C LYS A 230 -17.54 13.02 -28.37
N ASN A 231 -18.58 13.68 -27.87
CA ASN A 231 -18.78 15.12 -28.06
C ASN A 231 -18.10 15.98 -26.98
N ALA A 232 -17.56 15.38 -25.91
CA ALA A 232 -16.91 16.12 -24.81
C ALA A 232 -15.75 17.02 -25.30
N PRO A 233 -14.84 16.59 -26.21
CA PRO A 233 -13.80 17.45 -26.75
C PRO A 233 -14.38 18.66 -27.51
N LYS A 234 -15.48 18.45 -28.25
CA LYS A 234 -16.19 19.52 -28.95
C LYS A 234 -16.74 20.55 -27.95
N TYR A 235 -17.37 20.09 -26.86
CA TYR A 235 -17.86 20.98 -25.81
C TYR A 235 -16.74 21.73 -25.09
N ILE A 236 -15.61 21.07 -24.80
CA ILE A 236 -14.43 21.72 -24.21
C ILE A 236 -13.91 22.83 -25.13
N LEU A 237 -13.81 22.58 -26.44
CA LEU A 237 -13.40 23.59 -27.41
C LEU A 237 -14.40 24.75 -27.47
N ILE A 238 -15.71 24.48 -27.48
CA ILE A 238 -16.75 25.52 -27.46
C ILE A 238 -16.60 26.40 -26.21
N VAL A 239 -16.41 25.80 -25.02
CA VAL A 239 -16.20 26.54 -23.77
C VAL A 239 -14.90 27.34 -23.81
N LEU A 240 -13.81 26.76 -24.33
CA LEU A 240 -12.54 27.46 -24.50
C LEU A 240 -12.69 28.69 -25.41
N PHE A 241 -13.34 28.54 -26.57
CA PHE A 241 -13.61 29.64 -27.49
C PHE A 241 -14.55 30.68 -26.89
N ALA A 242 -15.55 30.27 -26.11
CA ALA A 242 -16.43 31.18 -25.38
C ALA A 242 -15.65 32.01 -24.34
N ILE A 243 -14.72 31.38 -23.61
CA ILE A 243 -13.83 32.06 -22.66
C ILE A 243 -12.89 33.03 -23.40
N LEU A 244 -12.30 32.61 -24.53
CA LEU A 244 -11.43 33.49 -25.32
C LEU A 244 -12.19 34.71 -25.88
N ASN A 245 -13.41 34.51 -26.39
CA ASN A 245 -14.28 35.60 -26.85
C ASN A 245 -14.73 36.51 -25.70
N PHE A 246 -14.97 35.95 -24.52
CA PHE A 246 -15.28 36.74 -23.33
C PHE A 246 -14.06 37.57 -22.88
N LEU A 247 -12.86 36.98 -22.90
CA LEU A 247 -11.61 37.66 -22.58
C LEU A 247 -11.25 38.76 -23.59
N SER A 248 -11.54 38.56 -24.89
CA SER A 248 -11.31 39.59 -25.91
C SER A 248 -12.24 40.79 -25.73
N LYS A 249 -13.45 40.60 -25.19
CA LYS A 249 -14.36 41.69 -24.81
C LYS A 249 -13.92 42.43 -23.55
N LEU A 250 -13.10 41.82 -22.70
CA LEU A 250 -12.62 42.40 -21.44
C LEU A 250 -11.27 43.12 -21.56
N MET A 251 -10.52 42.94 -22.65
CA MET A 251 -9.33 43.74 -22.92
C MET A 251 -9.77 45.11 -23.47
N PRO A 252 -9.65 46.20 -22.68
CA PRO A 252 -9.92 47.54 -23.16
C PRO A 252 -8.70 47.97 -23.98
N GLY A 253 -8.77 47.83 -25.30
CA GLY A 253 -7.61 48.12 -26.15
C GLY A 253 -7.84 47.89 -27.64
N GLY A 254 -9.07 48.04 -28.12
CA GLY A 254 -9.41 47.91 -29.53
C GLY A 254 -10.61 48.76 -29.91
N GLU A 255 -10.74 49.96 -29.32
CA GLU A 255 -11.49 51.03 -29.96
C GLU A 255 -10.62 51.61 -31.09
N GLU A 256 -10.55 50.93 -32.22
CA GLU A 256 -10.25 51.60 -33.49
C GLU A 256 -11.21 51.06 -34.56
N GLY A 257 -12.35 51.75 -34.64
CA GLY A 257 -12.93 52.23 -35.90
C GLY A 257 -13.24 51.22 -37.00
N GLY A 258 -14.54 51.03 -37.24
CA GLY A 258 -15.05 51.06 -38.61
C GLY A 258 -15.99 49.92 -38.97
N GLY A 259 -17.25 50.28 -39.25
CA GLY A 259 -18.14 49.53 -40.13
C GLY A 259 -19.25 48.78 -39.43
N GLU A 260 -20.38 49.47 -39.22
CA GLU A 260 -21.68 48.82 -39.12
C GLU A 260 -21.96 48.04 -40.41
N GLU A 261 -21.90 46.71 -40.36
CA GLU A 261 -22.76 45.88 -41.21
C GLU A 261 -23.55 44.92 -40.33
N GLN A 262 -24.86 45.14 -40.33
CA GLN A 262 -25.89 44.30 -39.74
C GLN A 262 -25.87 42.92 -40.41
N GLY A 263 -25.06 42.01 -39.88
CA GLY A 263 -25.15 40.58 -40.14
C GLY A 263 -25.33 39.85 -38.83
N GLN A 264 -26.55 39.36 -38.56
CA GLN A 264 -26.85 38.52 -37.39
C GLN A 264 -25.81 37.40 -37.27
N PRO A 265 -25.27 37.11 -36.07
CA PRO A 265 -24.39 35.98 -35.87
C PRO A 265 -25.22 34.69 -35.92
N GLN A 266 -25.48 34.19 -37.13
CA GLN A 266 -25.88 32.81 -37.31
C GLN A 266 -24.69 31.93 -36.90
N LEU A 267 -24.79 31.36 -35.70
CA LEU A 267 -23.95 30.23 -35.30
C LEU A 267 -24.00 29.18 -36.42
N PRO A 268 -22.85 28.68 -36.92
CA PRO A 268 -22.85 27.71 -38.00
C PRO A 268 -23.57 26.46 -37.54
N PHE A 269 -24.77 26.25 -38.08
CA PHE A 269 -25.41 24.96 -38.10
C PHE A 269 -24.49 24.01 -38.85
N LEU A 270 -23.92 23.04 -38.14
CA LEU A 270 -23.23 21.90 -38.76
C LEU A 270 -24.26 21.14 -39.60
N PRO A 271 -24.16 21.15 -40.95
CA PRO A 271 -25.09 20.42 -41.79
C PRO A 271 -24.81 18.93 -41.68
N GLY A 272 -25.88 18.13 -41.79
CA GLY A 272 -25.84 16.68 -41.77
C GLY A 272 -24.89 16.08 -42.81
N GLU A 273 -24.39 14.90 -42.47
CA GLU A 273 -23.55 14.02 -43.28
C GLU A 273 -24.20 13.69 -44.64
N GLU A 274 -23.97 14.53 -45.65
CA GLU A 274 -23.77 14.04 -47.01
C GLU A 274 -22.29 14.22 -47.33
N SER A 275 -21.53 13.14 -47.13
CA SER A 275 -20.10 13.13 -47.39
C SER A 275 -19.86 13.23 -48.90
N ASN A 276 -19.76 14.45 -49.41
CA ASN A 276 -19.27 14.73 -50.76
C ASN A 276 -17.90 14.05 -50.95
N SER A 277 -17.83 13.02 -51.80
CA SER A 277 -16.62 12.22 -52.02
C SER A 277 -15.43 13.08 -52.45
N ILE A 278 -15.71 14.19 -53.14
CA ILE A 278 -14.74 15.19 -53.59
C ILE A 278 -14.15 15.95 -52.40
N VAL A 279 -14.95 16.31 -51.40
CA VAL A 279 -14.47 16.98 -50.18
C VAL A 279 -13.58 16.03 -49.37
N GLY A 280 -13.94 14.74 -49.31
CA GLY A 280 -13.11 13.70 -48.71
C GLY A 280 -11.76 13.53 -49.41
N LEU A 281 -11.74 13.59 -50.74
CA LEU A 281 -10.52 13.48 -51.54
C LEU A 281 -9.63 14.72 -51.39
N ILE A 282 -10.21 15.92 -51.41
CA ILE A 282 -9.49 17.18 -51.17
C ILE A 282 -8.89 17.22 -49.76
N LEU A 283 -9.67 16.83 -48.73
CA LEU A 283 -9.17 16.71 -47.36
C LEU A 283 -8.06 15.65 -47.28
N SER A 284 -8.19 14.52 -47.96
CA SER A 284 -7.15 13.49 -47.99
C SER A 284 -5.85 13.98 -48.63
N ILE A 285 -5.93 14.76 -49.71
CA ILE A 285 -4.76 15.39 -50.34
C ILE A 285 -4.13 16.43 -49.41
N ILE A 286 -4.94 17.29 -48.79
CA ILE A 286 -4.45 18.32 -47.86
C ILE A 286 -3.80 17.67 -46.63
N PHE A 287 -4.42 16.64 -46.04
CA PHE A 287 -3.83 15.89 -44.95
C PHE A 287 -2.60 15.11 -45.38
N GLY A 288 -2.57 14.54 -46.59
CA GLY A 288 -1.39 13.89 -47.16
C GLY A 288 -0.21 14.84 -47.33
N LEU A 289 -0.48 16.06 -47.80
CA LEU A 289 0.54 17.11 -47.96
C LEU A 289 1.04 17.63 -46.60
N LEU A 290 0.14 17.87 -45.66
CA LEU A 290 0.48 18.23 -44.28
C LEU A 290 1.29 17.12 -43.59
N PHE A 291 0.94 15.85 -43.82
CA PHE A 291 1.67 14.71 -43.29
C PHE A 291 3.05 14.60 -43.92
N LEU A 292 3.19 14.83 -45.24
CA LEU A 292 4.48 14.87 -45.93
C LEU A 292 5.38 15.98 -45.39
N VAL A 293 4.85 17.20 -45.22
CA VAL A 293 5.58 18.34 -44.65
C VAL A 293 5.98 18.06 -43.20
N ALA A 294 5.07 17.50 -42.40
CA ALA A 294 5.38 17.06 -41.03
C ALA A 294 6.49 15.98 -41.05
N PHE A 295 6.43 15.02 -41.96
CA PHE A 295 7.40 13.93 -42.07
C PHE A 295 8.79 14.44 -42.46
N ILE A 296 8.89 15.31 -43.48
CA ILE A 296 10.14 15.97 -43.88
C ILE A 296 10.74 16.80 -42.72
N TYR A 297 9.89 17.47 -41.94
CA TYR A 297 10.32 18.23 -40.77
C TYR A 297 10.72 17.35 -39.57
N LEU A 298 10.11 16.16 -39.44
CA LEU A 298 10.38 15.21 -38.36
C LEU A 298 11.64 14.37 -38.62
N ILE A 299 11.93 13.95 -39.86
CA ILE A 299 13.10 13.10 -40.22
C ILE A 299 14.43 13.58 -39.59
N PRO A 300 14.86 14.85 -39.75
CA PRO A 300 16.11 15.31 -39.14
C PRO A 300 16.05 15.43 -37.61
N LYS A 301 14.84 15.45 -37.03
CA LYS A 301 14.63 15.43 -35.56
C LYS A 301 14.52 14.01 -35.00
N VAL A 302 14.28 12.98 -35.81
CA VAL A 302 14.18 11.57 -35.37
C VAL A 302 15.42 11.11 -34.59
N PRO A 303 16.68 11.37 -35.00
CA PRO A 303 17.85 10.93 -34.24
C PRO A 303 17.96 11.62 -32.86
N LYS A 304 17.58 12.90 -32.79
CA LYS A 304 17.50 13.65 -31.51
C LYS A 304 16.37 13.10 -30.63
N LEU A 305 15.23 12.76 -31.22
CA LEU A 305 14.10 12.16 -30.50
C LEU A 305 14.46 10.76 -29.98
N LEU A 306 15.12 9.93 -30.78
CA LEU A 306 15.61 8.61 -30.40
C LEU A 306 16.68 8.69 -29.31
N ARG A 307 17.60 9.67 -29.36
CA ARG A 307 18.52 9.95 -28.24
C ARG A 307 17.77 10.37 -26.98
N ALA A 308 16.80 11.28 -27.09
CA ALA A 308 15.98 11.71 -25.96
C ALA A 308 15.15 10.57 -25.37
N ILE A 309 14.61 9.68 -26.22
CA ILE A 309 13.92 8.45 -25.82
C ILE A 309 14.92 7.49 -25.17
N GLY A 310 16.12 7.31 -25.71
CA GLY A 310 17.18 6.49 -25.14
C GLY A 310 17.62 6.97 -23.75
N GLU A 311 17.74 8.28 -23.54
CA GLU A 311 17.99 8.86 -22.23
C GLU A 311 16.81 8.67 -21.27
N LYS A 312 15.57 8.82 -21.76
CA LYS A 312 14.37 8.52 -20.98
C LYS A 312 14.28 7.04 -20.64
N ILE A 313 14.68 6.13 -21.52
CA ILE A 313 14.77 4.68 -21.28
C ILE A 313 15.84 4.41 -20.23
N LYS A 314 17.03 5.02 -20.30
CA LYS A 314 18.05 4.92 -19.24
C LYS A 314 17.51 5.39 -17.89
N LYS A 315 16.84 6.54 -17.86
CA LYS A 315 16.16 7.05 -16.66
C LYS A 315 15.09 6.07 -16.18
N PHE A 316 14.34 5.45 -17.08
CA PHE A 316 13.32 4.45 -16.79
C PHE A 316 13.93 3.16 -16.24
N VAL A 317 15.05 2.67 -16.78
CA VAL A 317 15.80 1.53 -16.25
C VAL A 317 16.35 1.84 -14.86
N LEU A 318 16.88 3.04 -14.61
CA LEU A 318 17.27 3.49 -13.27
C LEU A 318 16.06 3.61 -12.32
N LEU A 319 14.89 3.96 -12.86
CA LEU A 319 13.63 4.01 -12.12
C LEU A 319 13.17 2.59 -11.76
N ILE A 320 13.24 1.64 -12.69
CA ILE A 320 12.98 0.21 -12.49
C ILE A 320 13.97 -0.33 -11.45
N GLY A 321 15.26 -0.03 -11.54
CA GLY A 321 16.26 -0.45 -10.56
C GLY A 321 15.97 0.09 -9.16
N ARG A 322 15.59 1.38 -9.05
CA ARG A 322 15.11 1.96 -7.78
C ARG A 322 13.80 1.34 -7.31
N PHE A 323 12.90 1.01 -8.23
CA PHE A 323 11.62 0.38 -7.93
C PHE A 323 11.80 -1.05 -7.44
N LEU A 324 12.69 -1.83 -8.05
CA LEU A 324 13.16 -3.15 -7.60
C LEU A 324 13.80 -3.05 -6.23
N LYS A 325 14.72 -2.09 -6.02
CA LYS A 325 15.31 -1.84 -4.69
C LYS A 325 14.26 -1.47 -3.63
N LYS A 326 13.23 -0.72 -4.01
CA LYS A 326 12.10 -0.36 -3.14
C LYS A 326 11.15 -1.55 -2.90
N LEU A 327 10.99 -2.42 -3.89
CA LEU A 327 10.26 -3.68 -3.85
C LEU A 327 10.88 -4.68 -2.88
N PHE A 328 12.21 -4.73 -2.83
CA PHE A 328 12.98 -5.61 -1.93
C PHE A 328 13.37 -4.95 -0.60
N ARG A 329 13.16 -3.64 -0.44
CA ARG A 329 13.26 -3.00 0.88
C ARG A 329 12.10 -3.52 1.72
N ILE A 330 12.43 -4.38 2.69
CA ILE A 330 11.55 -4.76 3.79
C ILE A 330 10.94 -3.47 4.33
N GLN A 331 9.64 -3.25 4.08
CA GLN A 331 8.90 -2.20 4.76
C GLN A 331 8.88 -2.58 6.24
N LYS A 332 9.88 -2.12 6.98
CA LYS A 332 9.75 -1.95 8.43
C LYS A 332 8.70 -0.87 8.60
N ASP A 333 7.55 -1.27 9.13
CA ASP A 333 6.48 -0.46 9.69
C ASP A 333 6.47 0.98 9.16
N TYR A 334 5.79 1.20 8.04
CA TYR A 334 5.27 2.52 7.74
C TYR A 334 4.27 2.85 8.85
N THR A 335 4.77 3.50 9.91
CA THR A 335 3.95 4.33 10.77
C THR A 335 3.52 5.49 9.88
N ASP A 336 2.39 5.32 9.19
CA ASP A 336 1.71 6.44 8.56
C ASP A 336 1.47 7.45 9.69
N SER A 337 2.21 8.55 9.64
CA SER A 337 1.95 9.75 10.41
C SER A 337 0.78 10.46 9.72
N GLU A 338 -0.39 9.82 9.71
CA GLU A 338 -1.62 10.58 9.66
C GLU A 338 -1.69 11.28 11.03
N VAL A 339 -1.61 12.61 11.00
CA VAL A 339 -1.75 13.48 12.16
C VAL A 339 -3.20 13.35 12.62
N ASP A 340 -3.50 12.29 13.37
CA ASP A 340 -4.79 12.09 14.01
C ASP A 340 -4.88 13.11 15.16
N TYR A 341 -5.76 14.08 15.01
CA TYR A 341 -6.30 14.83 16.15
C TYR A 341 -7.05 13.83 17.03
N ILE A 342 -6.40 13.37 18.09
CA ILE A 342 -7.05 12.61 19.15
C ILE A 342 -7.78 13.64 20.00
N ASP A 343 -9.10 13.73 19.88
CA ASP A 343 -9.90 14.28 20.98
C ASP A 343 -9.64 13.40 22.19
N GLU A 344 -8.90 13.93 23.16
CA GLU A 344 -8.63 13.27 24.44
C GLU A 344 -9.96 13.16 25.21
N VAL A 345 -10.76 12.15 24.87
CA VAL A 345 -11.85 11.72 25.73
C VAL A 345 -11.21 10.92 26.86
N GLU A 346 -11.01 11.58 28.00
CA GLU A 346 -10.48 11.00 29.23
C GLU A 346 -11.48 9.99 29.82
N ILE A 347 -11.52 8.78 29.26
CA ILE A 347 -12.29 7.67 29.85
C ILE A 347 -11.47 7.14 31.03
N ILE A 348 -11.91 7.49 32.23
CA ILE A 348 -11.41 6.94 33.50
C ILE A 348 -11.70 5.42 33.51
N ARG A 349 -10.79 4.62 32.96
CA ARG A 349 -10.83 3.17 33.08
C ARG A 349 -10.32 2.77 34.47
N PRO A 350 -11.06 1.97 35.26
CA PRO A 350 -10.50 1.38 36.47
C PRO A 350 -9.30 0.48 36.09
N GLU A 351 -8.23 0.54 36.88
CA GLU A 351 -7.00 -0.21 36.67
C GLU A 351 -7.29 -1.70 36.47
N SER A 352 -7.12 -2.19 35.25
CA SER A 352 -7.21 -3.63 34.98
C SER A 352 -6.15 -4.39 35.80
N PRO A 353 -6.49 -5.56 36.38
CA PRO A 353 -5.54 -6.34 37.17
C PRO A 353 -4.34 -6.75 36.30
N ARG A 354 -3.15 -6.29 36.69
CA ARG A 354 -1.89 -6.47 35.98
C ARG A 354 -1.64 -7.94 35.65
N LYS A 355 -1.63 -8.28 34.36
CA LYS A 355 -1.21 -9.59 33.86
C LYS A 355 0.22 -9.91 34.32
N GLY A 356 0.34 -10.93 35.17
CA GLY A 356 1.52 -11.76 35.39
C GLY A 356 2.82 -11.03 35.67
N LEU A 357 3.13 -10.82 36.95
CA LEU A 357 4.47 -10.49 37.44
C LEU A 357 5.50 -11.46 36.83
N ARG A 358 6.31 -10.98 35.88
CA ARG A 358 7.49 -11.73 35.40
C ARG A 358 8.39 -11.99 36.60
N LYS A 359 8.89 -13.23 36.74
CA LYS A 359 9.75 -13.61 37.87
C LYS A 359 10.98 -12.68 37.92
N PRO A 360 11.38 -12.18 39.10
CA PRO A 360 12.52 -11.25 39.24
C PRO A 360 13.82 -11.76 38.60
N ALA A 361 14.01 -13.09 38.61
CA ALA A 361 15.14 -13.77 38.00
C ALA A 361 15.24 -13.55 36.48
N GLU A 362 14.11 -13.40 35.76
CA GLU A 362 14.12 -13.12 34.32
C GLU A 362 14.51 -11.68 34.01
N ILE A 363 14.12 -10.73 34.87
CA ILE A 363 14.48 -9.32 34.72
C ILE A 363 15.99 -9.15 34.95
N LEU A 364 16.55 -9.79 35.97
CA LEU A 364 18.01 -9.81 36.23
C LEU A 364 18.80 -10.42 35.06
N LYS A 365 18.29 -11.48 34.41
CA LYS A 365 18.91 -12.03 33.18
C LYS A 365 18.91 -11.03 32.03
N ILE A 366 17.85 -10.23 31.88
CA ILE A 366 17.77 -9.18 30.84
C ILE A 366 18.76 -8.04 31.15
N ILE A 367 18.92 -7.67 32.42
CA ILE A 367 19.91 -6.68 32.87
C ILE A 367 21.32 -7.12 32.50
N ASN A 368 21.73 -8.33 32.88
CA ASN A 368 23.06 -8.86 32.57
C ASN A 368 23.29 -8.98 31.05
N LYS A 369 22.27 -9.37 30.28
CA LYS A 369 22.37 -9.46 28.81
C LYS A 369 22.47 -8.09 28.12
N LYS A 370 21.84 -7.05 28.68
CA LYS A 370 21.90 -5.67 28.16
C LYS A 370 23.16 -4.92 28.61
N LEU A 371 23.65 -5.18 29.82
CA LEU A 371 24.88 -4.56 30.37
C LEU A 371 26.17 -5.13 29.75
N GLY A 372 26.14 -6.34 29.20
CA GLY A 372 27.31 -7.02 28.61
C GLY A 372 27.70 -6.56 27.20
N ARG A 373 27.05 -5.54 26.62
CA ARG A 373 27.44 -4.95 25.33
C ARG A 373 28.14 -3.64 25.58
N ASN A 374 29.11 -3.29 24.73
CA ASN A 374 30.00 -2.11 24.73
C ASN A 374 29.35 -0.76 25.13
N LEU A 375 28.90 -0.64 26.38
CA LEU A 375 28.29 0.54 26.97
C LEU A 375 29.32 1.28 27.80
N THR A 376 29.27 2.60 27.72
CA THR A 376 30.09 3.47 28.58
C THR A 376 29.70 3.31 30.05
N PRO A 377 30.61 3.57 31.02
CA PRO A 377 30.31 3.52 32.46
C PRO A 377 29.06 4.34 32.83
N THR A 378 28.92 5.52 32.24
CA THR A 378 27.77 6.43 32.38
C THR A 378 26.46 5.78 31.94
N GLU A 379 26.45 5.12 30.78
CA GLU A 379 25.25 4.42 30.27
C GLU A 379 24.90 3.20 31.13
N LYS A 380 25.88 2.52 31.71
CA LYS A 380 25.65 1.40 32.63
C LYS A 380 24.91 1.85 33.89
N VAL A 381 25.34 2.94 34.51
CA VAL A 381 24.66 3.55 35.68
C VAL A 381 23.22 3.94 35.33
N ARG A 382 23.01 4.61 34.18
CA ARG A 382 21.67 5.04 33.73
C ARG A 382 20.73 3.86 33.47
N ASN A 383 21.23 2.82 32.82
CA ASN A 383 20.45 1.62 32.55
C ASN A 383 20.10 0.88 33.84
N MET A 384 21.02 0.78 34.80
CA MET A 384 20.76 0.13 36.09
C MET A 384 19.72 0.90 36.92
N TYR A 385 19.76 2.24 36.92
CA TYR A 385 18.73 3.06 37.58
C TYR A 385 17.34 2.87 36.94
N ALA A 386 17.26 2.79 35.60
CA ALA A 386 15.99 2.53 34.91
C ALA A 386 15.34 1.19 35.32
N VAL A 387 16.14 0.20 35.73
CA VAL A 387 15.61 -1.09 36.23
C VAL A 387 14.98 -0.90 37.61
N ILE A 388 15.56 -0.06 38.47
CA ILE A 388 14.98 0.26 39.78
C ILE A 388 13.64 0.95 39.60
N LEU A 389 13.57 1.97 38.73
CA LEU A 389 12.31 2.65 38.40
C LEU A 389 11.23 1.67 37.92
N HIS A 390 11.62 0.69 37.10
CA HIS A 390 10.71 -0.35 36.65
C HIS A 390 10.19 -1.24 37.80
N HIS A 391 11.05 -1.61 38.77
CA HIS A 391 10.61 -2.38 39.94
C HIS A 391 9.70 -1.57 40.87
N LEU A 392 10.03 -0.29 41.12
CA LEU A 392 9.19 0.60 41.92
C LEU A 392 7.78 0.73 41.32
N ARG A 393 7.69 0.91 39.98
CA ARG A 393 6.40 0.94 39.27
C ARG A 393 5.62 -0.38 39.40
N ILE A 394 6.30 -1.52 39.28
CA ILE A 394 5.69 -2.84 39.49
C ILE A 394 5.11 -2.96 40.91
N LYS A 395 5.82 -2.42 41.90
CA LYS A 395 5.39 -2.42 43.32
C LYS A 395 4.34 -1.35 43.64
N GLY A 396 3.87 -0.60 42.64
CA GLY A 396 2.79 0.36 42.80
C GLY A 396 3.24 1.75 43.23
N VAL A 397 4.55 2.02 43.26
CA VAL A 397 5.06 3.37 43.52
C VAL A 397 4.75 4.25 42.31
N ARG A 398 3.98 5.33 42.54
CA ARG A 398 3.60 6.28 41.51
C ARG A 398 4.78 7.22 41.21
N ILE A 399 5.43 7.01 40.07
CA ILE A 399 6.54 7.83 39.58
C ILE A 399 6.06 8.67 38.38
N LEU A 400 6.01 9.98 38.55
CA LEU A 400 5.68 10.96 37.50
C LEU A 400 6.92 11.31 36.68
N LYS A 401 6.72 11.89 35.49
CA LYS A 401 7.84 12.36 34.65
C LYS A 401 8.54 13.59 35.21
N SER A 402 7.81 14.39 36.00
CA SER A 402 8.33 15.56 36.70
C SER A 402 9.12 15.21 37.95
N ASP A 403 9.02 13.96 38.43
CA ASP A 403 9.63 13.59 39.69
C ASP A 403 11.16 13.67 39.60
N THR A 404 11.76 14.34 40.58
CA THR A 404 13.21 14.34 40.73
C THR A 404 13.70 13.00 41.29
N THR A 405 14.98 12.69 41.12
CA THR A 405 15.60 11.49 41.67
C THR A 405 15.49 11.42 43.20
N HIS A 406 15.52 12.59 43.86
CA HIS A 406 15.27 12.72 45.29
C HIS A 406 13.81 12.41 45.66
N GLU A 407 12.84 12.97 44.93
CA GLU A 407 11.42 12.67 45.15
C GLU A 407 11.10 11.19 44.91
N ILE A 408 11.76 10.55 43.94
CA ILE A 408 11.63 9.10 43.71
C ILE A 408 12.20 8.31 44.90
N TYR A 409 13.32 8.75 45.46
CA TYR A 409 13.89 8.16 46.67
C TYR A 409 12.94 8.30 47.87
N GLU A 410 12.34 9.47 48.09
CA GLU A 410 11.36 9.68 49.17
C GLU A 410 10.10 8.82 49.03
N LYS A 411 9.67 8.56 47.78
CA LYS A 411 8.54 7.66 47.48
C LYS A 411 8.90 6.17 47.60
N THR A 412 10.17 5.83 47.79
CA THR A 412 10.60 4.44 47.89
C THR A 412 10.16 3.84 49.23
N PRO A 413 9.60 2.61 49.26
CA PRO A 413 9.21 1.96 50.51
C PRO A 413 10.37 1.89 51.50
N LYS A 414 10.13 2.31 52.74
CA LYS A 414 11.11 2.25 53.83
C LYS A 414 11.26 0.81 54.31
N ILE A 415 12.03 0.03 53.58
CA ILE A 415 12.41 -1.35 53.93
C ILE A 415 13.69 -1.28 54.78
N GLU A 416 13.73 -2.04 55.87
CA GLU A 416 14.90 -2.15 56.73
C GLU A 416 16.13 -2.55 55.89
N ASN A 417 17.26 -1.86 56.09
CA ASN A 417 18.51 -2.01 55.31
C ASN A 417 18.47 -1.58 53.83
N LEU A 418 17.37 -1.01 53.33
CA LEU A 418 17.29 -0.52 51.94
C LEU A 418 17.53 0.99 51.80
N ASP A 419 17.22 1.76 52.84
CA ASP A 419 17.26 3.22 52.80
C ASP A 419 18.65 3.76 52.42
N GLY A 420 19.70 3.27 53.10
CA GLY A 420 21.08 3.64 52.80
C GLY A 420 21.53 3.24 51.39
N VAL A 421 21.07 2.08 50.90
CA VAL A 421 21.38 1.58 49.56
C VAL A 421 20.75 2.46 48.48
N MET A 422 19.46 2.80 48.66
CA MET A 422 18.73 3.66 47.72
C MET A 422 19.25 5.10 47.73
N LYS A 423 19.64 5.61 48.89
CA LYS A 423 20.31 6.91 49.02
C LYS A 423 21.62 6.93 48.23
N TYR A 424 22.46 5.91 48.38
CA TYR A 424 23.71 5.80 47.63
C TYR A 424 23.48 5.72 46.11
N ILE A 425 22.53 4.88 45.67
CA ILE A 425 22.18 4.74 44.25
C ILE A 425 21.73 6.09 43.66
N THR A 426 20.90 6.83 44.40
CA THR A 426 20.39 8.13 43.96
C THR A 426 21.53 9.14 43.82
N ILE A 427 22.43 9.20 44.79
CA ILE A 427 23.61 10.09 44.76
C ILE A 427 24.53 9.79 43.57
N VAL A 428 24.84 8.51 43.32
CA VAL A 428 25.72 8.15 42.20
C VAL A 428 25.03 8.44 40.87
N TYR A 429 23.74 8.15 40.73
CA TYR A 429 22.99 8.47 39.53
C TYR A 429 22.97 9.97 39.25
N ASP A 430 22.75 10.81 40.26
CA ASP A 430 22.73 12.27 40.11
C ASP A 430 24.09 12.82 39.66
N LYS A 431 25.18 12.33 40.27
CA LYS A 431 26.56 12.68 39.86
C LYS A 431 26.82 12.33 38.39
N VAL A 432 26.32 11.19 37.92
CA VAL A 432 26.52 10.71 36.55
C VAL A 432 25.56 11.38 35.54
N ARG A 433 24.35 11.74 35.97
CA ARG A 433 23.31 12.31 35.10
C ARG A 433 23.44 13.82 34.96
N TYR A 434 23.64 14.52 36.08
CA TYR A 434 23.64 15.97 36.15
C TYR A 434 25.04 16.54 36.42
N GLY A 435 25.90 15.81 37.11
CA GLY A 435 27.28 16.24 37.41
C GLY A 435 28.32 15.85 36.37
N GLU A 436 27.91 15.21 35.26
CA GLU A 436 28.79 14.70 34.18
C GLU A 436 29.98 13.84 34.65
N LYS A 437 29.92 13.30 35.88
CA LYS A 437 30.98 12.49 36.45
C LYS A 437 31.00 11.12 35.78
N ILE A 438 32.17 10.72 35.28
CA ILE A 438 32.40 9.34 34.82
C ILE A 438 32.79 8.52 36.06
N PRO A 439 32.00 7.50 36.45
CA PRO A 439 32.32 6.68 37.60
C PRO A 439 33.55 5.82 37.29
N ASP A 440 34.45 5.71 38.26
CA ASP A 440 35.56 4.76 38.16
C ASP A 440 35.05 3.30 38.27
N LYS A 441 35.95 2.35 38.04
CA LYS A 441 35.59 0.94 38.04
C LYS A 441 35.08 0.46 39.41
N ALA A 442 35.70 0.93 40.51
CA ALA A 442 35.32 0.51 41.85
C ALA A 442 33.96 1.09 42.26
N GLU A 443 33.70 2.37 41.94
CA GLU A 443 32.42 3.04 42.14
C GLU A 443 31.32 2.37 41.31
N LEU A 444 31.61 1.97 40.06
CA LEU A 444 30.67 1.25 39.21
C LEU A 444 30.34 -0.15 39.73
N ASP A 445 31.34 -0.90 40.20
CA ASP A 445 31.15 -2.24 40.74
C ASP A 445 30.32 -2.19 42.05
N HIS A 446 30.64 -1.25 42.94
CA HIS A 446 29.87 -1.01 44.17
C HIS A 446 28.43 -0.54 43.89
N TYR A 447 28.25 0.32 42.89
CA TYR A 447 26.92 0.72 42.40
C TYR A 447 26.14 -0.49 41.88
N GLN A 448 26.77 -1.35 41.09
CA GLN A 448 26.12 -2.55 40.56
C GLN A 448 25.64 -3.48 41.68
N ASP A 449 26.45 -3.69 42.72
CA ASP A 449 26.07 -4.51 43.86
C ASP A 449 24.96 -3.88 44.71
N SER A 450 25.00 -2.57 44.89
CA SER A 450 23.91 -1.81 45.52
C SER A 450 22.58 -1.97 44.75
N VAL A 451 22.60 -1.86 43.42
CA VAL A 451 21.40 -2.08 42.59
C VAL A 451 20.89 -3.52 42.69
N ARG A 452 21.78 -4.51 42.75
CA ARG A 452 21.40 -5.92 42.94
C ARG A 452 20.73 -6.13 44.30
N GLN A 453 21.27 -5.53 45.36
CA GLN A 453 20.69 -5.58 46.69
C GLN A 453 19.30 -4.95 46.71
N ALA A 454 19.13 -3.76 46.11
CA ALA A 454 17.85 -3.08 46.04
C ALA A 454 16.79 -3.90 45.27
N VAL A 455 17.15 -4.44 44.10
CA VAL A 455 16.23 -5.30 43.32
C VAL A 455 15.83 -6.56 44.08
N ARG A 456 16.76 -7.18 44.82
CA ARG A 456 16.44 -8.35 45.68
C ARG A 456 15.48 -7.95 46.81
N ALA A 457 15.73 -6.85 47.50
CA ALA A 457 14.85 -6.36 48.56
C ALA A 457 13.43 -6.08 48.03
N PHE A 458 13.30 -5.39 46.90
CA PHE A 458 11.99 -5.16 46.26
C PHE A 458 11.31 -6.45 45.81
N SER A 459 12.07 -7.51 45.49
CA SER A 459 11.49 -8.79 45.08
C SER A 459 10.83 -9.52 46.24
N VAL A 460 11.42 -9.42 47.44
CA VAL A 460 10.93 -10.07 48.67
C VAL A 460 9.79 -9.27 49.30
N TYR A 461 9.84 -7.94 49.21
CA TYR A 461 8.82 -7.06 49.79
C TYR A 461 7.48 -7.16 49.04
N ASP A 462 6.43 -7.67 49.70
CA ASP A 462 5.06 -7.67 49.17
C ASP A 462 4.21 -6.59 49.85
N PRO A 463 3.86 -5.49 49.16
CA PRO A 463 3.10 -4.38 49.74
C PRO A 463 1.66 -4.77 50.16
N TYR A 464 1.20 -5.98 49.82
CA TYR A 464 -0.11 -6.49 50.27
C TYR A 464 -0.05 -7.21 51.61
N ASN A 465 1.12 -7.71 52.04
CA ASN A 465 1.23 -8.47 53.29
C ASN A 465 1.31 -7.55 54.52
N ASP A 466 1.85 -6.33 54.37
CA ASP A 466 2.00 -5.34 55.45
C ASP A 466 0.70 -4.63 55.86
N ARG A 467 -0.33 -4.63 54.99
CA ARG A 467 -1.62 -3.96 55.30
C ARG A 467 -2.49 -4.74 56.29
N ASN A 468 -2.12 -5.98 56.62
CA ASN A 468 -2.84 -6.81 57.59
C ASN A 468 -2.28 -6.75 59.02
N ILE A 469 -1.21 -5.99 59.28
CA ILE A 469 -0.57 -5.89 60.60
C ILE A 469 -0.93 -4.59 61.34
N SER A 470 -1.63 -3.66 60.67
CA SER A 470 -2.01 -2.34 61.23
C SER A 470 -3.52 -2.08 61.24
N ARG A 471 -4.34 -3.12 61.33
CA ARG A 471 -5.78 -3.01 61.62
C ARG A 471 -6.14 -3.71 62.91
#